data_AF-A0A9D1KAX1-F1
#
_entry.id   AF-A0A9D1KAX1-F1
#
_cell.length_a   1.000
_cell.length_b   1.000
_cell.length_c   1.000
_cell.angle_alpha   90.00
_cell.angle_beta   90.00
_cell.angle_gamma   90.00
#
_symmetry.space_group_name_H-M   'P 1'
#
loop_
_entity.id
_entity.type
_entity.pdbx_description
1 polymer ?
#
loop_
_entity_poly.entity_id
_entity_poly.type
_entity_poly.pdbx_seq_one_letter_code
_entity_poly.pdbx_strand_id
1 'polypeptide(L)'
;MIRQVIEQDYPVIYDFIKKAFQTAKVSDGTEQDFLDYLRTIPENDNQYEYIYVLNHQMIGHVKLNITFIGKDKVFLLAPLAVHIDYRHQTIGTQLMQYA
;
A
#
# COMPACT_ATOMS: atom_id res chain seq x y z
N MET A 1 7.51 -11.31 7.48
CA MET A 1 6.22 -11.32 8.20
C MET A 1 5.36 -10.23 7.61
N ILE A 2 4.17 -10.60 7.14
CA ILE A 2 3.14 -9.61 6.80
C ILE A 2 2.43 -9.23 8.10
N ARG A 3 2.23 -7.94 8.33
CA ARG A 3 1.49 -7.43 9.49
C ARG A 3 0.68 -6.21 9.11
N GLN A 4 -0.36 -5.95 9.90
CA GLN A 4 -1.15 -4.73 9.78
C GLN A 4 -0.30 -3.49 10.11
N VAL A 5 -0.63 -2.40 9.45
CA VAL A 5 -0.05 -1.08 9.69
C VAL A 5 -0.53 -0.48 11.00
N ILE A 6 0.37 0.20 11.71
CA ILE A 6 0.07 1.10 12.81
C ILE A 6 0.50 2.52 12.43
N GLU A 7 -0.02 3.54 13.10
CA GLU A 7 0.25 4.95 12.77
C GLU A 7 1.75 5.29 12.77
N GLN A 8 2.54 4.63 13.62
CA GLN A 8 4.00 4.81 13.68
C GLN A 8 4.71 4.37 12.39
N ASP A 9 4.06 3.56 11.54
CA ASP A 9 4.61 3.16 10.25
C ASP A 9 4.39 4.21 9.15
N TYR A 10 3.48 5.17 9.31
CA TYR A 10 3.11 6.09 8.22
C TYR A 10 4.31 6.81 7.59
N PRO A 11 5.28 7.35 8.36
CA PRO A 11 6.43 8.02 7.76
C PRO A 11 7.27 7.08 6.89
N VAL A 12 7.52 5.85 7.35
CA VAL A 12 8.30 4.87 6.56
C VAL A 12 7.53 4.38 5.35
N ILE A 13 6.21 4.25 5.44
CA ILE A 13 5.35 3.88 4.31
C ILE A 13 5.35 5.00 3.26
N TYR A 14 5.25 6.27 3.67
CA TYR A 14 5.30 7.42 2.76
C TYR A 14 6.56 7.39 1.88
N ASP A 15 7.73 7.27 2.52
CA ASP A 15 9.02 7.19 1.83
C ASP A 15 9.13 5.93 0.96
N PHE A 16 8.61 4.79 1.45
CA PHE A 16 8.60 3.54 0.71
C PHE A 16 7.78 3.63 -0.59
N ILE A 17 6.56 4.17 -0.52
CA ILE A 17 5.69 4.36 -1.68
C ILE A 17 6.35 5.29 -2.67
N LYS A 18 6.83 6.45 -2.22
CA LYS A 18 7.54 7.41 -3.06
C LYS A 18 8.70 6.74 -3.82
N LYS A 19 9.54 5.98 -3.13
CA LYS A 19 10.68 5.28 -3.74
C LYS A 19 10.24 4.15 -4.68
N ALA A 20 9.20 3.38 -4.33
CA ALA A 20 8.72 2.28 -5.15
C ALA A 20 8.16 2.78 -6.49
N PHE A 21 7.44 3.90 -6.49
CA PHE A 21 6.80 4.47 -7.67
C PHE A 21 7.73 5.29 -8.58
N GLN A 22 8.92 5.70 -8.11
CA GLN A 22 9.96 6.34 -8.97
C GLN A 22 10.31 5.55 -10.25
N THR A 23 10.11 4.23 -10.23
CA THR A 23 10.40 3.34 -11.38
C THR A 23 9.14 2.84 -12.08
N ALA A 24 7.95 3.30 -11.67
CA ALA A 24 6.70 2.89 -12.27
C ALA A 24 6.54 3.55 -13.65
N LYS A 25 6.04 2.78 -14.62
CA LYS A 25 5.83 3.25 -16.00
C LYS A 25 4.82 4.39 -16.08
N VAL A 26 3.83 4.38 -15.18
CA VAL A 26 2.81 5.42 -15.03
C VAL A 26 2.93 5.89 -13.59
N SER A 27 3.43 7.11 -13.42
CA SER A 27 3.58 7.78 -12.14
C SER A 27 3.58 9.28 -12.37
N ASP A 28 2.89 10.00 -11.49
CA ASP A 28 2.97 11.47 -11.39
C ASP A 28 3.81 11.92 -10.18
N GLY A 29 4.35 10.96 -9.42
CA GLY A 29 5.18 11.18 -8.24
C GLY A 29 4.42 11.59 -6.99
N THR A 30 3.09 11.47 -6.97
CA THR A 30 2.22 11.87 -5.85
C THR A 30 1.54 10.69 -5.15
N GLU A 31 1.93 9.45 -5.45
CA GLU A 31 1.24 8.25 -4.95
C GLU A 31 1.27 8.13 -3.43
N GLN A 32 2.34 8.62 -2.78
CA GLN A 32 2.43 8.73 -1.33
C GLN A 32 1.43 9.75 -0.75
N ASP A 33 1.21 10.86 -1.44
CA ASP A 33 0.27 11.91 -1.02
C ASP A 33 -1.17 11.43 -1.23
N PHE A 34 -1.41 10.66 -2.29
CA PHE A 34 -2.69 9.99 -2.52
C PHE A 34 -3.01 8.96 -1.42
N LEU A 35 -2.03 8.18 -0.97
CA LEU A 35 -2.21 7.26 0.16
C LEU A 35 -2.56 8.01 1.47
N ASP A 36 -1.90 9.13 1.75
CA ASP A 36 -2.22 9.96 2.91
C ASP A 36 -3.63 10.55 2.81
N TYR A 37 -4.03 11.02 1.62
CA TYR A 37 -5.40 11.45 1.37
C TYR A 37 -6.41 10.31 1.64
N LEU A 38 -6.13 9.09 1.15
CA LEU A 38 -7.02 7.94 1.35
C LEU A 38 -7.23 7.59 2.82
N ARG A 39 -6.22 7.82 3.70
CA ARG A 39 -6.33 7.63 5.16
C ARG A 39 -7.22 8.66 5.86
N THR A 40 -7.48 9.80 5.22
CA THR A 40 -8.38 10.84 5.78
C THR A 40 -9.86 10.56 5.52
N ILE A 41 -10.16 9.64 4.60
CA ILE A 41 -11.53 9.24 4.25
C ILE A 41 -12.07 8.34 5.37
N PRO A 42 -13.17 8.71 6.06
CA PRO A 42 -13.71 7.96 7.19
C PRO A 42 -14.05 6.49 6.89
N GLU A 43 -14.45 6.20 5.65
CA GLU A 43 -14.77 4.84 5.19
C GLU A 43 -13.54 3.94 5.03
N ASN A 44 -12.33 4.51 5.00
CA ASN A 44 -11.06 3.83 4.78
C ASN A 44 -10.31 3.59 6.08
N ASP A 45 -10.87 2.76 6.95
CA ASP A 45 -10.16 2.28 8.14
C ASP A 45 -8.90 1.49 7.76
N ASN A 46 -7.85 1.61 8.57
CA ASN A 46 -6.55 0.96 8.39
C ASN A 46 -6.58 -0.55 8.63
N GLN A 47 -7.75 -1.13 8.88
CA GLN A 47 -7.94 -2.57 8.99
C GLN A 47 -7.52 -3.35 7.73
N TYR A 48 -7.47 -2.69 6.56
CA TYR A 48 -7.06 -3.29 5.29
C TYR A 48 -5.75 -2.69 4.73
N GLU A 49 -4.84 -2.30 5.62
CA GLU A 49 -3.51 -1.81 5.25
C GLU A 49 -2.42 -2.68 5.87
N TYR A 50 -1.56 -3.27 5.04
CA TYR A 50 -0.56 -4.23 5.46
C TYR A 50 0.81 -3.94 4.88
N ILE A 51 1.85 -4.29 5.64
CA ILE A 51 3.24 -4.25 5.19
C ILE A 51 3.88 -5.62 5.29
N TYR A 52 4.83 -5.88 4.40
CA TYR A 52 5.71 -7.04 4.49
C TYR A 52 7.05 -6.59 5.02
N VAL A 53 7.43 -7.08 6.22
CA VAL A 53 8.76 -6.88 6.80
C VAL A 53 9.62 -8.15 6.67
N LEU A 54 10.83 -8.02 6.14
CA LEU A 54 11.85 -9.07 6.07
C LEU A 54 13.19 -8.52 6.60
N ASN A 55 13.83 -9.21 7.54
CA ASN A 55 15.11 -8.79 8.13
C ASN A 55 15.12 -7.33 8.64
N HIS A 56 14.03 -6.91 9.32
CA HIS A 56 13.80 -5.54 9.81
C HIS A 56 13.65 -4.47 8.71
N GLN A 57 13.55 -4.87 7.44
CA GLN A 57 13.30 -3.98 6.31
C GLN A 57 11.88 -4.19 5.79
N MET A 58 11.17 -3.09 5.52
CA MET A 58 9.93 -3.10 4.77
C MET A 58 10.21 -3.41 3.29
N ILE A 59 9.65 -4.49 2.77
CA ILE A 59 9.84 -4.94 1.39
C ILE A 59 8.57 -4.85 0.54
N GLY A 60 7.42 -4.54 1.14
CA GLY A 60 6.18 -4.34 0.43
C GLY A 60 5.08 -3.71 1.26
N HIS A 61 4.08 -3.17 0.57
CA HIS A 61 2.90 -2.49 1.10
C HIS A 61 1.67 -2.83 0.25
N VAL A 62 0.51 -2.96 0.89
CA VAL A 62 -0.78 -3.03 0.22
C VAL A 62 -1.84 -2.30 1.04
N LYS A 63 -2.74 -1.57 0.37
CA LYS A 63 -3.96 -1.05 0.97
C LYS A 63 -5.20 -1.34 0.10
N LEU A 64 -6.24 -1.87 0.73
CA LEU A 64 -7.59 -1.86 0.19
C LEU A 64 -8.39 -0.72 0.82
N ASN A 65 -9.04 0.06 -0.02
CA ASN A 65 -9.86 1.20 0.36
C ASN A 65 -11.31 0.90 -0.02
N ILE A 66 -12.26 1.55 0.63
CA ILE A 66 -13.66 1.52 0.25
C ILE A 66 -13.93 2.63 -0.77
N THR A 67 -14.63 2.28 -1.84
CA THR A 67 -15.20 3.25 -2.78
C THR A 67 -16.54 2.74 -3.32
N PHE A 68 -17.16 3.51 -4.21
CA PHE A 68 -18.47 3.22 -4.77
C PHE A 68 -18.46 3.29 -6.29
N ILE A 69 -19.03 2.28 -6.95
CA ILE A 69 -19.37 2.32 -8.37
C ILE A 69 -20.89 2.43 -8.44
N GLY A 70 -21.38 3.64 -8.71
CA GLY A 70 -22.80 3.96 -8.54
C GLY A 70 -23.20 3.85 -7.07
N LYS A 71 -24.07 2.90 -6.75
CA LYS A 71 -24.52 2.61 -5.37
C LYS A 71 -23.79 1.41 -4.75
N ASP A 72 -22.99 0.69 -5.53
CA ASP A 72 -22.37 -0.55 -5.09
C ASP A 72 -21.05 -0.25 -4.40
N LYS A 73 -20.93 -0.70 -3.15
CA LYS A 73 -19.71 -0.61 -2.35
C LYS A 73 -18.69 -1.62 -2.88
N VAL A 74 -17.49 -1.17 -3.20
CA VAL A 74 -16.39 -1.99 -3.74
C VAL A 74 -15.07 -1.67 -3.05
N PHE A 75 -14.10 -2.58 -3.19
CA PHE A 75 -12.72 -2.32 -2.78
C PHE A 75 -11.93 -1.66 -3.90
N LEU A 76 -11.14 -0.67 -3.54
CA LEU A 76 -10.12 -0.01 -4.35
C LEU A 76 -8.73 -0.40 -3.84
N LEU A 77 -8.00 -1.16 -4.63
CA LEU A 77 -6.58 -1.46 -4.40
C LEU A 77 -5.73 -0.22 -4.69
N ALA A 78 -5.24 0.47 -3.66
CA ALA A 78 -4.43 1.68 -3.83
C ALA A 78 -3.61 2.06 -2.59
N PRO A 79 -2.25 2.03 -2.65
CA PRO A 79 -1.40 1.36 -3.64
C PRO A 79 -1.07 -0.10 -3.27
N LEU A 80 -0.56 -0.86 -4.25
CA LEU A 80 0.24 -2.07 -4.05
C LEU A 80 1.68 -1.74 -4.46
N ALA A 81 2.64 -1.92 -3.55
CA ALA A 81 4.03 -1.57 -3.79
C ALA A 81 4.98 -2.65 -3.28
N VAL A 82 6.03 -2.92 -4.06
CA VAL A 82 7.09 -3.87 -3.71
C VAL A 82 8.45 -3.21 -3.95
N HIS A 83 9.35 -3.39 -2.99
CA HIS A 83 10.73 -2.89 -3.07
C HIS A 83 11.41 -3.44 -4.32
N ILE A 84 12.21 -2.61 -5.00
CA ILE A 84 12.76 -2.90 -6.33
C ILE A 84 13.47 -4.26 -6.39
N ASP A 85 14.32 -4.56 -5.40
CA ASP A 85 15.10 -5.81 -5.32
C ASP A 85 14.27 -7.07 -5.01
N TYR A 86 13.00 -6.91 -4.64
CA TYR A 86 12.09 -7.99 -4.25
C TYR A 86 10.92 -8.17 -5.25
N ARG A 87 10.95 -7.46 -6.37
CA ARG A 87 9.98 -7.65 -7.46
C ARG A 87 10.19 -8.98 -8.16
N HIS A 88 9.14 -9.48 -8.81
CA HIS A 88 9.12 -10.79 -9.49
C HIS A 88 9.40 -12.01 -8.58
N GLN A 89 9.28 -11.84 -7.26
CA GLN A 89 9.49 -12.89 -6.26
C GLN A 89 8.22 -13.18 -5.46
N THR A 90 7.04 -13.05 -6.08
CA THR A 90 5.70 -13.30 -5.48
C THR A 90 5.29 -12.41 -4.31
N ILE A 91 6.12 -11.45 -3.87
CA ILE A 91 5.81 -10.58 -2.72
C ILE A 91 4.46 -9.85 -2.88
N GLY A 92 4.20 -9.29 -4.08
CA GLY A 92 2.92 -8.64 -4.36
C GLY A 92 1.73 -9.61 -4.29
N THR A 93 1.91 -10.86 -4.76
CA THR A 93 0.89 -11.90 -4.64
C THR A 93 0.61 -12.25 -3.18
N GLN A 94 1.64 -12.41 -2.36
CA GLN A 94 1.49 -12.73 -0.94
C GLN A 94 0.77 -11.62 -0.18
N LEU A 95 1.08 -10.35 -0.49
CA LEU A 95 0.35 -9.20 0.04
C LEU A 95 -1.13 -9.23 -0.35
N MET A 96 -1.44 -9.49 -1.63
CA MET A 96 -2.82 -9.56 -2.12
C MET A 96 -3.62 -10.75 -1.60
N GLN A 97 -2.96 -11.86 -1.23
CA GLN A 97 -3.62 -13.00 -0.60
C GLN A 97 -3.89 -12.77 0.89
N TYR A 98 -3.15 -11.85 1.50
CA TYR A 98 -3.30 -11.51 2.92
C TYR A 98 -4.35 -10.43 3.14
N ALA A 99 -4.42 -9.45 2.25
CA ALA A 99 -5.37 -8.32 2.29
C ALA A 99 -6.79 -8.73 1.91
#